data_AF-A0A7Z9WVE4-F1
#
_entry.id   AF-A0A7Z9WVE4-F1
#
_cell.length_a   1.000
_cell.length_b   1.000
_cell.length_c   1.000
_cell.angle_alpha   90.00
_cell.angle_beta   90.00
_cell.angle_gamma   90.00
#
_symmetry.space_group_name_H-M   'P 1'
#
loop_
_entity.id
_entity.type
_entity.pdbx_description
1 polymer ?
#
loop_
_entity_poly.entity_id
_entity_poly.type
_entity_poly.pdbx_seq_one_letter_code
_entity_poly.pdbx_strand_id
1 'polypeptide(L)'
;MTLSEVTNIAGEAGDFTVTVKEAPRYVDMDKCIACGACTDKCPKKVDSEYDAGTGKRKAIYVKYSQAVPLKYQIDGDNCLRLNAMRKGKEKLPCGFCEKVCDAGAINYNDTEKIHEINVGAVVLAPGFEAHDPTEAQVWGYGVYPNVITAMQFERYLSATGPTEGHIVRPSDGREARKIAFLQCVGSRDTNLCGNSFCSSVCCMYAIKEAVMAKDHVDGLETDIFYMDMRTHGKEFDKYLEKAKNDAGVRFVRSRVNAIEPHVDSGDLRLKYINDEGVPKEEYYDMVVLSVGLETPKHVLELAETVGIEITKDNFAKTADFAPVQTSREGIFTCGAFAGPKDIPQSVVEGSAAAAAVADLLAPSRNELTKEQVWPEERDISTEEPKVGVFVCHCGSNIAGFVDVEAVEEYAATLPHVEYVERNLFSCSQDAQEKIA
;
A
#
# COMPACT_ATOMS: atom_id res chain seq x y z
N MET A 1 -7.78 -7.68 -13.11
CA MET A 1 -7.49 -9.06 -12.65
C MET A 1 -6.58 -8.95 -11.44
N THR A 2 -6.95 -9.53 -10.29
CA THR A 2 -6.17 -9.44 -9.03
C THR A 2 -5.57 -10.80 -8.69
N LEU A 3 -4.52 -10.83 -7.86
CA LEU A 3 -3.74 -12.06 -7.60
C LEU A 3 -3.14 -12.63 -8.88
N SER A 4 -2.60 -11.75 -9.72
CA SER A 4 -2.05 -12.16 -11.00
C SER A 4 -0.75 -11.42 -11.28
N GLU A 5 0.16 -12.12 -11.93
CA GLU A 5 1.49 -11.64 -12.27
C GLU A 5 1.73 -11.82 -13.77
N VAL A 6 2.26 -10.80 -14.42
CA VAL A 6 2.70 -10.91 -15.82
C VAL A 6 4.01 -11.69 -15.82
N THR A 7 4.07 -12.77 -16.60
CA THR A 7 5.26 -13.62 -16.70
C THR A 7 6.00 -13.45 -18.03
N ASN A 8 5.31 -12.99 -19.08
CA ASN A 8 5.91 -12.78 -20.38
C ASN A 8 5.14 -11.75 -21.22
N ILE A 9 5.85 -11.04 -22.11
CA ILE A 9 5.27 -10.13 -23.11
C ILE A 9 6.00 -10.35 -24.45
N ALA A 10 5.31 -11.03 -25.36
CA ALA A 10 5.80 -11.30 -26.71
C ALA A 10 5.07 -10.41 -27.73
N GLY A 11 5.68 -10.20 -28.90
CA GLY A 11 5.11 -9.38 -29.98
C GLY A 11 5.74 -7.99 -30.10
N GLU A 12 5.02 -7.09 -30.75
CA GLU A 12 5.49 -5.74 -31.09
C GLU A 12 4.41 -4.68 -30.83
N ALA A 13 4.77 -3.40 -30.93
CA ALA A 13 3.83 -2.32 -30.70
C ALA A 13 2.59 -2.45 -31.61
N GLY A 14 1.40 -2.46 -31.00
CA GLY A 14 0.13 -2.70 -31.69
C GLY A 14 -0.37 -4.16 -31.64
N ASP A 15 0.50 -5.13 -31.37
CA ASP A 15 0.15 -6.56 -31.31
C ASP A 15 1.05 -7.32 -30.32
N PHE A 16 0.76 -7.17 -29.03
CA PHE A 16 1.40 -7.93 -27.95
C PHE A 16 0.49 -9.07 -27.48
N THR A 17 1.09 -10.21 -27.22
CA THR A 17 0.49 -11.28 -26.40
C THR A 17 1.14 -11.27 -25.03
N VAL A 18 0.33 -10.96 -24.01
CA VAL A 18 0.74 -10.92 -22.61
C VAL A 18 0.32 -12.22 -21.92
N THR A 19 1.28 -12.93 -21.37
CA THR A 19 1.02 -14.11 -20.53
C THR A 19 0.87 -13.67 -19.08
N VAL A 20 -0.29 -13.95 -18.49
CA VAL A 20 -0.61 -13.58 -17.11
C VAL A 20 -0.93 -14.84 -16.31
N LYS A 21 -0.20 -15.00 -15.21
CA LYS A 21 -0.35 -16.09 -14.26
C LYS A 21 -1.26 -15.62 -13.11
N GLU A 22 -2.46 -16.17 -13.01
CA GLU A 22 -3.38 -15.93 -11.91
C GLU A 22 -3.20 -16.99 -10.83
N ALA A 23 -2.77 -16.55 -9.64
CA ALA A 23 -2.62 -17.41 -8.48
C ALA A 23 -4.01 -17.83 -7.94
N PRO A 24 -4.16 -19.07 -7.44
CA PRO A 24 -5.41 -19.51 -6.85
C PRO A 24 -5.77 -18.65 -5.63
N ARG A 25 -7.00 -18.15 -5.61
CA ARG A 25 -7.56 -17.39 -4.48
C ARG A 25 -8.05 -18.35 -3.38
N TYR A 26 -8.44 -19.56 -3.78
CA TYR A 26 -9.12 -20.58 -2.97
C TYR A 26 -10.45 -20.11 -2.37
N VAL A 27 -10.99 -19.02 -2.91
CA VAL A 27 -12.28 -18.44 -2.55
C VAL A 27 -12.95 -17.98 -3.84
N ASP A 28 -14.16 -18.47 -4.07
CA ASP A 28 -15.04 -18.10 -5.17
C ASP A 28 -15.49 -16.64 -5.00
N MET A 29 -15.13 -15.77 -5.95
CA MET A 29 -15.38 -14.33 -5.87
C MET A 29 -16.87 -13.99 -5.98
N ASP A 30 -17.63 -14.77 -6.73
CA ASP A 30 -19.06 -14.50 -6.98
C ASP A 30 -19.89 -14.85 -5.73
N LYS A 31 -19.45 -15.84 -4.97
CA LYS A 31 -20.13 -16.28 -3.73
C LYS A 31 -19.65 -15.54 -2.49
N CYS A 32 -18.41 -15.05 -2.47
CA CYS A 32 -17.86 -14.45 -1.26
C CYS A 32 -18.55 -13.12 -0.93
N ILE A 33 -19.23 -13.08 0.22
CA ILE A 33 -19.90 -11.88 0.75
C ILE A 33 -19.02 -11.06 1.72
N ALA A 34 -17.77 -11.46 1.91
CA ALA A 34 -16.78 -10.80 2.77
C ALA A 34 -17.24 -10.52 4.23
N CYS A 35 -17.96 -11.46 4.85
CA CYS A 35 -18.46 -11.31 6.22
C CYS A 35 -17.43 -11.53 7.35
N GLY A 36 -16.26 -12.10 7.07
CA GLY A 36 -15.18 -12.30 8.05
C GLY A 36 -15.27 -13.52 8.98
N ALA A 37 -16.39 -14.22 9.03
CA ALA A 37 -16.58 -15.40 9.88
C ALA A 37 -15.49 -16.49 9.67
N CYS A 38 -14.97 -16.61 8.45
CA CYS A 38 -13.93 -17.57 8.10
C CYS A 38 -12.56 -17.24 8.72
N THR A 39 -12.23 -15.96 8.87
CA THR A 39 -10.98 -15.47 9.49
C THR A 39 -11.00 -15.68 11.00
N ASP A 40 -12.14 -15.43 11.66
CA ASP A 40 -12.30 -15.63 13.11
C ASP A 40 -12.00 -17.06 13.54
N LYS A 41 -12.40 -18.04 12.72
CA LYS A 41 -12.20 -19.46 12.99
C LYS A 41 -10.87 -20.01 12.50
N CYS A 42 -10.07 -19.23 11.77
CA CYS A 42 -8.78 -19.69 11.28
C CYS A 42 -7.77 -19.76 12.44
N PRO A 43 -7.18 -20.94 12.75
CA PRO A 43 -6.25 -21.07 13.86
C PRO A 43 -4.84 -20.56 13.52
N LYS A 44 -4.46 -20.54 12.23
CA LYS A 44 -3.12 -20.15 11.78
C LYS A 44 -2.98 -18.63 11.79
N LYS A 45 -2.01 -18.12 12.56
CA LYS A 45 -1.52 -16.74 12.51
C LYS A 45 -0.30 -16.66 11.60
N VAL A 46 -0.20 -15.57 10.84
CA VAL A 46 0.87 -15.25 9.89
C VAL A 46 1.23 -13.78 10.09
N ASP A 47 2.48 -13.39 9.86
CA ASP A 47 2.86 -11.97 9.82
C ASP A 47 2.11 -11.27 8.68
N SER A 48 1.56 -10.09 8.98
CA SER A 48 0.83 -9.29 8.00
C SER A 48 1.82 -8.48 7.17
N GLU A 49 1.92 -8.80 5.89
CA GLU A 49 2.75 -8.05 4.93
C GLU A 49 2.23 -6.62 4.76
N TYR A 50 0.90 -6.44 4.81
CA TYR A 50 0.28 -5.11 4.78
C TYR A 50 0.64 -4.27 6.01
N ASP A 51 0.78 -4.91 7.17
CA ASP A 51 1.21 -4.22 8.40
C ASP A 51 2.74 -4.22 8.59
N ALA A 52 3.50 -4.40 7.50
CA ALA A 52 4.96 -4.40 7.51
C ALA A 52 5.57 -5.33 8.60
N GLY A 53 4.93 -6.49 8.81
CA GLY A 53 5.36 -7.51 9.78
C GLY A 53 5.08 -7.18 11.25
N THR A 54 4.47 -6.04 11.56
CA THR A 54 4.18 -5.63 12.95
C THR A 54 2.86 -6.20 13.47
N GLY A 55 1.90 -6.45 12.58
CA GLY A 55 0.63 -7.10 12.86
C GLY A 55 0.62 -8.59 12.52
N LYS A 56 -0.34 -9.34 13.08
CA LYS A 56 -0.62 -10.72 12.68
C LYS A 56 -1.93 -10.79 11.91
N ARG A 57 -1.92 -11.41 10.73
CA ARG A 57 -3.12 -11.83 9.99
C ARG A 57 -3.38 -13.33 10.16
N LYS A 58 -4.47 -13.81 9.55
CA LYS A 58 -4.78 -15.23 9.45
C LYS A 58 -4.38 -15.79 8.08
N ALA A 59 -4.35 -17.11 7.95
CA ALA A 59 -4.11 -17.74 6.64
C ALA A 59 -5.24 -17.45 5.64
N ILE A 60 -6.49 -17.33 6.08
CA ILE A 60 -7.58 -16.76 5.27
C ILE A 60 -7.81 -15.32 5.69
N TYR A 61 -7.75 -14.39 4.74
CA TYR A 61 -7.69 -12.97 5.02
C TYR A 61 -8.22 -12.12 3.87
N VAL A 62 -8.50 -10.85 4.19
CA VAL A 62 -8.55 -9.74 3.24
C VAL A 62 -7.31 -8.90 3.51
N LYS A 63 -6.67 -8.35 2.48
CA LYS A 63 -5.38 -7.63 2.62
C LYS A 63 -5.48 -6.44 3.57
N TYR A 64 -6.57 -5.68 3.49
CA TYR A 64 -6.91 -4.56 4.37
C TYR A 64 -8.41 -4.28 4.29
N SER A 65 -8.97 -3.51 5.24
CA SER A 65 -10.43 -3.35 5.37
C SER A 65 -11.12 -2.67 4.18
N GLN A 66 -10.37 -1.91 3.36
CA GLN A 66 -10.87 -1.24 2.15
C GLN A 66 -10.32 -1.88 0.87
N ALA A 67 -9.87 -3.14 0.91
CA ALA A 67 -9.35 -3.82 -0.28
C ALA A 67 -10.39 -3.87 -1.39
N VAL A 68 -9.96 -3.62 -2.62
CA VAL A 68 -10.79 -3.74 -3.84
C VAL A 68 -10.17 -4.81 -4.75
N PRO A 69 -10.91 -5.86 -5.14
CA PRO A 69 -12.26 -6.17 -4.68
C PRO A 69 -12.25 -6.62 -3.20
N LEU A 70 -13.30 -6.28 -2.46
CA LEU A 70 -13.44 -6.69 -1.05
C LEU A 70 -13.81 -8.17 -0.96
N LYS A 71 -12.82 -9.04 -1.18
CA LYS A 71 -12.97 -10.50 -1.24
C LYS A 71 -11.84 -11.19 -0.48
N TYR A 72 -12.21 -12.24 0.26
CA TYR A 72 -11.23 -13.05 1.00
C TYR A 72 -10.34 -13.87 0.05
N GLN A 73 -9.19 -14.27 0.56
CA GLN A 73 -8.27 -15.20 -0.09
C GLN A 73 -7.58 -16.08 0.95
N ILE A 74 -7.12 -17.26 0.54
CA ILE A 74 -6.33 -18.15 1.40
C ILE A 74 -4.87 -18.10 0.96
N ASP A 75 -3.98 -17.77 1.89
CA ASP A 75 -2.55 -17.97 1.76
C ASP A 75 -2.25 -19.48 1.71
N GLY A 76 -1.95 -19.97 0.51
CA GLY A 76 -1.68 -21.37 0.24
C GLY A 76 -0.48 -21.93 0.99
N ASP A 77 0.52 -21.10 1.25
CA ASP A 77 1.80 -21.51 1.84
C ASP A 77 1.72 -21.60 3.36
N ASN A 78 0.82 -20.83 3.98
CA ASN A 78 0.58 -20.89 5.42
C ASN A 78 -0.63 -21.73 5.82
N CYS A 79 -1.58 -22.00 4.91
CA CYS A 79 -2.79 -22.76 5.21
C CYS A 79 -2.49 -24.21 5.61
N LEU A 80 -2.92 -24.62 6.81
CA LEU A 80 -2.71 -25.97 7.33
C LEU A 80 -3.37 -27.07 6.49
N ARG A 81 -4.54 -26.78 5.89
CA ARG A 81 -5.26 -27.76 5.05
C ARG A 81 -4.60 -27.91 3.69
N LEU A 82 -4.33 -26.80 3.00
CA LEU A 82 -3.69 -26.82 1.67
C LEU A 82 -2.30 -27.47 1.74
N ASN A 83 -1.52 -27.16 2.77
CA ASN A 83 -0.24 -27.82 3.00
C ASN A 83 -0.35 -29.33 3.27
N ALA A 84 -1.41 -29.78 3.95
CA ALA A 84 -1.66 -31.20 4.15
C ALA A 84 -2.09 -31.90 2.85
N MET A 85 -2.90 -31.23 2.01
CA MET A 85 -3.30 -31.70 0.68
C MET A 85 -2.09 -31.84 -0.25
N ARG A 86 -1.23 -30.81 -0.32
CA ARG A 86 0.03 -30.84 -1.10
C ARG A 86 0.97 -31.98 -0.67
N LYS A 87 0.92 -32.37 0.61
CA LYS A 87 1.70 -33.50 1.17
C LYS A 87 0.99 -34.87 1.04
N GLY A 88 -0.15 -34.95 0.35
CA GLY A 88 -0.87 -36.21 0.12
C GLY A 88 -1.42 -36.88 1.38
N LYS A 89 -1.71 -36.11 2.45
CA LYS A 89 -2.23 -36.69 3.69
C LYS A 89 -3.70 -37.11 3.54
N GLU A 90 -4.01 -38.38 3.88
CA GLU A 90 -5.38 -38.90 3.87
C GLU A 90 -6.32 -38.15 4.84
N LYS A 91 -5.81 -37.78 6.03
CA LYS A 91 -6.56 -37.03 7.04
C LYS A 91 -6.14 -35.56 7.04
N LEU A 92 -7.06 -34.69 6.64
CA LEU A 92 -6.85 -33.25 6.63
C LEU A 92 -7.01 -32.64 8.04
N PRO A 93 -6.03 -31.86 8.53
CA PRO A 93 -6.02 -31.37 9.91
C PRO A 93 -6.96 -30.18 10.16
N CYS A 94 -7.51 -29.56 9.11
CA CYS A 94 -8.29 -28.32 9.21
C CYS A 94 -9.38 -28.25 8.12
N GLY A 95 -10.37 -27.38 8.34
CA GLY A 95 -11.45 -27.06 7.40
C GLY A 95 -12.46 -26.07 8.01
N PHE A 96 -12.06 -25.30 9.02
CA PHE A 96 -12.99 -24.48 9.78
C PHE A 96 -13.60 -23.35 8.95
N CYS A 97 -12.81 -22.68 8.10
CA CYS A 97 -13.29 -21.61 7.23
C CYS A 97 -14.35 -22.11 6.24
N GLU A 98 -14.22 -23.32 5.72
CA GLU A 98 -15.24 -23.97 4.85
C GLU A 98 -16.53 -24.24 5.64
N LYS A 99 -16.42 -24.80 6.85
CA LYS A 99 -17.58 -25.15 7.68
C LYS A 99 -18.43 -23.96 8.13
N VAL A 100 -17.84 -22.78 8.26
CA VAL A 100 -18.54 -21.56 8.71
C VAL A 100 -18.88 -20.61 7.57
N CYS A 101 -18.55 -20.96 6.33
CA CYS A 101 -18.86 -20.14 5.17
C CYS A 101 -20.25 -20.50 4.64
N ASP A 102 -21.27 -19.78 5.10
CA ASP A 102 -22.66 -20.01 4.68
C ASP A 102 -22.86 -19.82 3.18
N ALA A 103 -22.09 -18.92 2.57
CA ALA A 103 -22.12 -18.69 1.12
C ALA A 103 -21.47 -19.81 0.28
N GLY A 104 -20.81 -20.79 0.92
CA GLY A 104 -20.14 -21.89 0.21
C GLY A 104 -19.01 -21.41 -0.72
N ALA A 105 -18.33 -20.32 -0.37
CA ALA A 105 -17.34 -19.68 -1.23
C ALA A 105 -15.94 -20.32 -1.14
N ILE A 106 -15.64 -21.12 -0.11
CA ILE A 106 -14.30 -21.72 0.05
C ILE A 106 -14.07 -22.83 -0.98
N ASN A 107 -13.01 -22.72 -1.77
CA ASN A 107 -12.64 -23.70 -2.79
C ASN A 107 -11.16 -24.08 -2.68
N TYR A 108 -10.84 -25.16 -1.95
CA TYR A 108 -9.45 -25.63 -1.82
C TYR A 108 -8.86 -26.27 -3.08
N ASN A 109 -9.71 -26.59 -4.07
CA ASN A 109 -9.28 -27.19 -5.33
C ASN A 109 -9.06 -26.12 -6.41
N ASP A 110 -9.15 -24.84 -6.06
CA ASP A 110 -8.78 -23.76 -6.95
C ASP A 110 -7.29 -23.90 -7.35
N THR A 111 -7.02 -23.77 -8.63
CA THR A 111 -5.69 -23.94 -9.21
C THR A 111 -5.28 -22.68 -9.95
N GLU A 112 -3.97 -22.54 -10.09
CA GLU A 112 -3.37 -21.52 -10.94
C GLU A 112 -3.95 -21.56 -12.36
N LYS A 113 -4.18 -20.38 -12.94
CA LYS A 113 -4.66 -20.21 -14.31
C LYS A 113 -3.66 -19.37 -15.10
N ILE A 114 -3.45 -19.75 -16.35
CA ILE A 114 -2.64 -18.98 -17.28
C ILE A 114 -3.59 -18.35 -18.28
N HIS A 115 -3.49 -17.03 -18.41
CA HIS A 115 -4.26 -16.23 -19.36
C HIS A 115 -3.33 -15.70 -20.44
N GLU A 116 -3.79 -15.74 -21.68
CA GLU A 116 -3.16 -15.03 -22.80
C GLU A 116 -4.06 -13.87 -23.19
N ILE A 117 -3.53 -12.66 -23.09
CA ILE A 117 -4.27 -11.42 -23.34
C ILE A 117 -3.58 -10.69 -24.49
N ASN A 118 -4.33 -10.45 -25.58
CA ASN A 118 -3.85 -9.65 -26.69
C ASN A 118 -4.11 -8.17 -26.41
N VAL A 119 -3.07 -7.35 -26.51
CA VAL A 119 -3.12 -5.91 -26.24
C VAL A 119 -2.26 -5.15 -27.25
N GLY A 120 -2.65 -3.93 -27.61
CA GLY A 120 -1.84 -3.09 -28.51
C GLY A 120 -0.68 -2.35 -27.83
N ALA A 121 -0.76 -2.18 -26.50
CA ALA A 121 0.26 -1.47 -25.72
C ALA A 121 0.27 -1.97 -24.27
N VAL A 122 1.42 -1.82 -23.59
CA VAL A 122 1.58 -2.20 -22.18
C VAL A 122 2.10 -1.02 -21.38
N VAL A 123 1.52 -0.78 -20.19
CA VAL A 123 2.06 0.18 -19.21
C VAL A 123 2.54 -0.59 -17.98
N LEU A 124 3.83 -0.52 -17.69
CA LEU A 124 4.43 -1.09 -16.49
C LEU A 124 4.38 -0.08 -15.34
N ALA A 125 3.48 -0.32 -14.39
CA ALA A 125 3.36 0.47 -13.16
C ALA A 125 3.51 -0.40 -11.88
N PRO A 126 4.56 -1.24 -11.75
CA PRO A 126 4.70 -2.16 -10.62
C PRO A 126 5.02 -1.47 -9.28
N GLY A 127 5.34 -0.18 -9.30
CA GLY A 127 5.63 0.59 -8.09
C GLY A 127 7.07 0.39 -7.60
N PHE A 128 7.23 0.15 -6.31
CA PHE A 128 8.51 0.02 -5.60
C PHE A 128 8.38 -0.96 -4.42
N GLU A 129 9.52 -1.38 -3.87
CA GLU A 129 9.63 -1.93 -2.52
C GLU A 129 10.47 -1.02 -1.61
N ALA A 130 10.17 -1.03 -0.32
CA ALA A 130 10.95 -0.27 0.65
C ALA A 130 12.29 -0.97 0.90
N HIS A 131 13.37 -0.21 0.95
CA HIS A 131 14.70 -0.75 1.27
C HIS A 131 14.68 -1.47 2.63
N ASP A 132 15.29 -2.66 2.68
CA ASP A 132 15.45 -3.44 3.90
C ASP A 132 16.79 -3.10 4.59
N PRO A 133 16.80 -2.40 5.74
CA PRO A 133 18.02 -1.99 6.41
C PRO A 133 18.64 -3.09 7.30
N THR A 134 18.14 -4.33 7.26
CA THR A 134 18.61 -5.43 8.12
C THR A 134 20.12 -5.68 7.99
N GLU A 135 20.63 -5.70 6.76
CA GLU A 135 22.05 -5.97 6.48
C GLU A 135 22.97 -4.82 6.90
N ALA A 136 22.46 -3.59 7.07
CA ALA A 136 23.28 -2.45 7.45
C ALA A 136 23.86 -2.62 8.86
N GLN A 137 23.16 -3.30 9.77
CA GLN A 137 23.48 -3.60 11.18
C GLN A 137 23.79 -2.39 12.10
N VAL A 138 24.36 -1.30 11.60
CA VAL A 138 24.78 -0.11 12.35
C VAL A 138 23.62 0.59 13.08
N TRP A 139 22.42 0.49 12.53
CA TRP A 139 21.19 1.01 13.14
C TRP A 139 20.45 -0.04 13.96
N GLY A 140 20.92 -1.29 14.01
CA GLY A 140 20.33 -2.35 14.83
C GLY A 140 18.90 -2.74 14.48
N TYR A 141 18.44 -2.46 13.25
CA TYR A 141 17.16 -2.95 12.75
C TYR A 141 17.11 -4.48 12.77
N GLY A 142 16.00 -5.06 13.23
CA GLY A 142 15.85 -6.50 13.43
C GLY A 142 16.50 -7.05 14.71
N VAL A 143 17.33 -6.25 15.40
CA VAL A 143 17.98 -6.62 16.67
C VAL A 143 17.41 -5.82 17.84
N TYR A 144 17.26 -4.51 17.68
CA TYR A 144 16.69 -3.63 18.69
C TYR A 144 15.20 -3.45 18.42
N PRO A 145 14.30 -3.92 19.31
CA PRO A 145 12.86 -3.90 19.04
C PRO A 145 12.31 -2.49 18.79
N ASN A 146 12.89 -1.47 19.41
CA ASN A 146 12.43 -0.08 19.28
C ASN A 146 13.01 0.66 18.07
N VAL A 147 13.75 -0.04 17.20
CA VAL A 147 14.16 0.46 15.88
C VAL A 147 13.23 -0.12 14.83
N ILE A 148 12.43 0.75 14.20
CA ILE A 148 11.44 0.37 13.20
C ILE A 148 11.66 1.15 11.90
N THR A 149 11.09 0.69 10.79
CA THR A 149 11.08 1.48 9.54
C THR A 149 9.93 2.47 9.50
N ALA A 150 10.05 3.51 8.67
CA ALA A 150 8.95 4.43 8.37
C ALA A 150 7.69 3.68 7.89
N MET A 151 7.84 2.62 7.09
CA MET A 151 6.70 1.80 6.67
C MET A 151 5.98 1.11 7.85
N GLN A 152 6.71 0.69 8.87
CA GLN A 152 6.11 0.15 10.10
C GLN A 152 5.44 1.26 10.92
N PHE A 153 6.07 2.44 10.99
CA PHE A 153 5.52 3.57 11.71
C PHE A 153 4.24 4.13 11.07
N GLU A 154 4.13 4.13 9.74
CA GLU A 154 2.89 4.42 9.01
C GLU A 154 1.74 3.49 9.43
N ARG A 155 2.06 2.22 9.69
CA ARG A 155 1.08 1.26 10.20
C ARG A 155 0.72 1.56 11.65
N TYR A 156 1.64 2.07 12.46
CA TYR A 156 1.34 2.48 13.84
C TYR A 156 0.44 3.72 13.90
N LEU A 157 0.66 4.68 13.00
CA LEU A 157 -0.17 5.89 12.87
C LEU A 157 -1.57 5.59 12.32
N SER A 158 -1.77 4.44 11.68
CA SER A 158 -3.05 4.10 11.06
C SER A 158 -4.08 3.62 12.08
N ALA A 159 -5.29 4.19 12.02
CA ALA A 159 -6.44 3.73 12.81
C ALA A 159 -6.86 2.28 12.48
N THR A 160 -6.55 1.79 11.28
CA THR A 160 -6.76 0.38 10.89
C THR A 160 -5.47 -0.44 10.96
N GLY A 161 -4.45 0.12 11.60
CA GLY A 161 -3.17 -0.52 11.85
C GLY A 161 -3.18 -1.41 13.09
N PRO A 162 -2.07 -2.15 13.32
CA PRO A 162 -1.98 -3.12 14.40
C PRO A 162 -1.96 -2.49 15.80
N THR A 163 -1.67 -1.19 15.91
CA THR A 163 -1.72 -0.44 17.17
C THR A 163 -2.89 0.55 17.22
N GLU A 164 -3.79 0.53 16.23
CA GLU A 164 -5.00 1.37 16.18
C GLU A 164 -4.71 2.89 16.34
N GLY A 165 -3.54 3.36 15.88
CA GLY A 165 -3.11 4.75 16.03
C GLY A 165 -2.26 5.02 17.28
N HIS A 166 -2.13 4.06 18.21
CA HIS A 166 -1.32 4.24 19.41
C HIS A 166 0.18 4.11 19.12
N ILE A 167 0.95 5.11 19.52
CA ILE A 167 2.41 5.15 19.32
C ILE A 167 3.12 4.50 20.51
N VAL A 168 3.29 3.19 20.42
CA VAL A 168 3.86 2.36 21.49
C VAL A 168 5.18 1.72 21.10
N ARG A 169 6.07 1.56 22.07
CA ARG A 169 7.36 0.88 21.94
C ARG A 169 7.14 -0.62 21.67
N PRO A 170 7.70 -1.20 20.58
CA PRO A 170 7.57 -2.63 20.31
C PRO A 170 8.15 -3.54 21.40
N SER A 171 9.14 -3.06 22.17
CA SER A 171 9.77 -3.86 23.23
C SER A 171 8.86 -4.19 24.40
N ASP A 172 8.03 -3.24 24.83
CA ASP A 172 7.33 -3.29 26.12
C ASP A 172 5.90 -2.70 26.10
N GLY A 173 5.45 -2.19 24.95
CA GLY A 173 4.10 -1.64 24.76
C GLY A 173 3.87 -0.29 25.44
N ARG A 174 4.89 0.36 25.99
CA ARG A 174 4.74 1.68 26.61
C ARG A 174 4.61 2.76 25.55
N GLU A 175 3.84 3.79 25.84
CA GLU A 175 3.72 4.97 24.96
C GLU A 175 5.08 5.66 24.81
N ALA A 176 5.49 5.93 23.56
CA ALA A 176 6.74 6.62 23.29
C ALA A 176 6.60 8.12 23.62
N ARG A 177 7.60 8.71 24.27
CA ARG A 177 7.67 10.14 24.62
C ARG A 177 8.72 10.89 23.82
N LYS A 178 9.72 10.20 23.27
CA LYS A 178 10.74 10.79 22.41
C LYS A 178 11.15 9.90 21.23
N ILE A 179 10.99 10.41 20.00
CA ILE A 179 11.21 9.65 18.76
C ILE A 179 12.26 10.35 17.87
N ALA A 180 13.23 9.57 17.39
CA ALA A 180 14.19 10.03 16.38
C ALA A 180 13.85 9.46 14.99
N PHE A 181 13.85 10.29 13.96
CA PHE A 181 13.75 9.88 12.57
C PHE A 181 15.11 10.00 11.90
N LEU A 182 15.62 8.91 11.32
CA LEU A 182 16.90 8.90 10.63
C LEU A 182 16.70 8.93 9.11
N GLN A 183 17.16 10.02 8.48
CA GLN A 183 17.03 10.20 7.04
C GLN A 183 18.08 9.43 6.24
N CYS A 184 17.74 9.21 4.96
CA CYS A 184 18.63 8.61 3.96
C CYS A 184 19.06 7.17 4.30
N VAL A 185 18.20 6.38 4.95
CA VAL A 185 18.45 4.95 5.16
C VAL A 185 18.20 4.22 3.84
N GLY A 186 19.22 3.55 3.28
CA GLY A 186 19.11 2.93 1.96
C GLY A 186 19.19 3.90 0.76
N SER A 187 19.63 5.14 0.98
CA SER A 187 19.75 6.16 -0.07
C SER A 187 20.95 7.06 0.17
N ARG A 188 21.54 7.61 -0.89
CA ARG A 188 22.75 8.44 -0.82
C ARG A 188 23.85 7.74 -0.02
N ASP A 189 23.99 6.43 -0.25
CA ASP A 189 24.89 5.55 0.47
C ASP A 189 25.55 4.55 -0.48
N THR A 190 26.75 4.91 -0.93
CA THR A 190 27.58 4.04 -1.77
C THR A 190 28.38 3.00 -0.97
N ASN A 191 28.32 3.03 0.37
CA ASN A 191 29.12 2.17 1.23
C ASN A 191 28.32 0.97 1.73
N LEU A 192 27.14 1.20 2.31
CA LEU A 192 26.34 0.14 2.93
C LEU A 192 25.44 -0.62 1.94
N CYS A 193 24.87 0.07 0.95
CA CYS A 193 23.92 -0.55 0.00
C CYS A 193 24.21 -0.27 -1.48
N GLY A 194 25.11 0.66 -1.80
CA GLY A 194 25.42 1.02 -3.19
C GLY A 194 24.44 2.02 -3.82
N ASN A 195 23.34 2.36 -3.13
CA ASN A 195 22.32 3.28 -3.63
C ASN A 195 22.82 4.73 -3.59
N SER A 196 23.40 5.18 -4.70
CA SER A 196 23.95 6.54 -4.84
C SER A 196 22.86 7.63 -4.96
N PHE A 197 21.64 7.24 -5.32
CA PHE A 197 20.51 8.12 -5.58
C PHE A 197 19.79 8.56 -4.31
N CYS A 198 18.89 9.54 -4.46
CA CYS A 198 17.98 9.98 -3.40
C CYS A 198 16.58 9.43 -3.68
N SER A 199 15.92 8.87 -2.66
CA SER A 199 14.56 8.35 -2.81
C SER A 199 13.45 9.41 -2.85
N SER A 200 13.79 10.69 -2.93
CA SER A 200 12.89 11.85 -3.16
C SER A 200 11.84 12.15 -2.06
N VAL A 201 11.21 11.12 -1.48
CA VAL A 201 10.03 11.25 -0.61
C VAL A 201 10.33 11.18 0.88
N CYS A 202 11.48 10.64 1.29
CA CYS A 202 11.79 10.33 2.69
C CYS A 202 11.85 11.54 3.63
N CYS A 203 12.32 12.68 3.13
CA CYS A 203 12.25 13.93 3.88
C CYS A 203 10.79 14.31 4.19
N MET A 204 9.88 14.15 3.23
CA MET A 204 8.50 14.61 3.38
C MET A 204 7.65 13.66 4.22
N TYR A 205 7.74 12.34 4.01
CA TYR A 205 6.97 11.42 4.83
C TYR A 205 7.44 11.47 6.30
N ALA A 206 8.73 11.69 6.57
CA ALA A 206 9.21 11.77 7.95
C ALA A 206 8.73 13.04 8.67
N ILE A 207 8.68 14.18 7.97
CA ILE A 207 8.06 15.40 8.52
C ILE A 207 6.58 15.10 8.82
N LYS A 208 5.88 14.48 7.87
CA LYS A 208 4.46 14.13 8.02
C LYS A 208 4.23 13.19 9.20
N GLU A 209 4.99 12.12 9.29
CA GLU A 209 4.95 11.15 10.39
C GLU A 209 5.27 11.79 11.73
N ALA A 210 6.29 12.66 11.82
CA ALA A 210 6.66 13.35 13.05
C ALA A 210 5.55 14.31 13.54
N VAL A 211 4.95 15.07 12.62
CA VAL A 211 3.82 15.96 12.95
C VAL A 211 2.61 15.14 13.38
N MET A 212 2.24 14.11 12.60
CA MET A 212 1.09 13.26 12.93
C MET A 212 1.29 12.54 14.26
N ALA A 213 2.49 12.05 14.58
CA ALA A 213 2.75 11.38 15.84
C ALA A 213 2.49 12.30 17.05
N LYS A 214 2.79 13.60 16.92
CA LYS A 214 2.49 14.60 17.96
C LYS A 214 1.00 14.84 18.14
N ASP A 215 0.19 14.68 17.09
CA ASP A 215 -1.27 14.73 17.20
C ASP A 215 -1.85 13.51 17.94
N HIS A 216 -1.11 12.40 17.99
CA HIS A 216 -1.53 11.16 18.67
C HIS A 216 -1.03 11.07 20.12
N VAL A 217 0.06 11.76 20.45
CA VAL A 217 0.68 11.71 21.79
C VAL A 217 1.01 13.12 22.28
N ASP A 218 0.27 13.57 23.30
CA ASP A 218 0.51 14.87 23.94
C ASP A 218 1.93 14.95 24.52
N GLY A 219 2.61 16.05 24.19
CA GLY A 219 3.96 16.33 24.69
C GLY A 219 5.07 15.48 24.04
N LEU A 220 4.79 14.76 22.95
CA LEU A 220 5.79 13.98 22.23
C LEU A 220 6.93 14.86 21.69
N GLU A 221 8.17 14.49 22.01
CA GLU A 221 9.37 15.04 21.39
C GLU A 221 9.71 14.27 20.12
N THR A 222 9.93 14.98 19.01
CA THR A 222 10.31 14.37 17.72
C THR A 222 11.50 15.09 17.11
N ASP A 223 12.51 14.32 16.74
CA ASP A 223 13.76 14.83 16.18
C ASP A 223 14.05 14.18 14.82
N ILE A 224 14.29 14.99 13.79
CA ILE A 224 14.64 14.50 12.44
C ILE A 224 16.12 14.74 12.20
N PHE A 225 16.88 13.66 12.06
CA PHE A 225 18.30 13.65 11.75
C PHE A 225 18.53 13.56 10.24
N TYR A 226 19.16 14.58 9.66
CA TYR A 226 19.25 14.73 8.22
C TYR A 226 20.60 15.26 7.73
N MET A 227 20.87 15.10 6.42
CA MET A 227 21.99 15.77 5.74
C MET A 227 21.52 17.07 5.06
N ASP A 228 20.51 16.93 4.20
CA ASP A 228 19.81 18.03 3.52
C ASP A 228 18.30 17.72 3.51
N MET A 229 17.46 18.67 3.87
CA MET A 229 16.01 18.54 3.73
C MET A 229 15.62 18.84 2.28
N ARG A 230 14.95 17.90 1.61
CA ARG A 230 14.60 17.99 0.18
C ARG A 230 13.11 18.19 -0.06
N THR A 231 12.59 19.33 0.36
CA THR A 231 11.17 19.73 0.34
C THR A 231 10.78 20.47 -0.96
N HIS A 232 11.05 19.85 -2.11
CA HIS A 232 11.03 20.51 -3.43
C HIS A 232 9.66 20.56 -4.14
N GLY A 233 8.60 20.00 -3.55
CA GLY A 233 7.24 20.06 -4.08
C GLY A 233 6.50 21.36 -3.77
N LYS A 234 5.34 21.56 -4.40
CA LYS A 234 4.49 22.74 -4.16
C LYS A 234 4.08 22.78 -2.68
N GLU A 235 4.42 23.89 -2.01
CA GLU A 235 4.17 24.11 -0.57
C GLU A 235 4.87 23.14 0.40
N PHE A 236 5.81 22.31 -0.06
CA PHE A 236 6.53 21.38 0.81
C PHE A 236 7.46 22.11 1.78
N ASP A 237 8.12 23.18 1.33
CA ASP A 237 8.94 24.04 2.19
C ASP A 237 8.11 24.75 3.27
N LYS A 238 6.92 25.21 2.89
CA LYS A 238 5.95 25.77 3.84
C LYS A 238 5.49 24.73 4.87
N TYR A 239 5.36 23.46 4.48
CA TYR A 239 5.04 22.38 5.41
C TYR A 239 6.18 22.09 6.38
N LEU A 240 7.44 22.13 5.92
CA LEU A 240 8.63 22.06 6.77
C LEU A 240 8.64 23.19 7.81
N GLU A 241 8.41 24.43 7.37
CA GLU A 241 8.36 25.58 8.29
C GLU A 241 7.24 25.46 9.32
N LYS A 242 6.05 24.97 8.93
CA LYS A 242 4.97 24.67 9.89
C LYS A 242 5.36 23.58 10.88
N ALA A 243 5.97 22.49 10.42
CA ALA A 243 6.41 21.42 11.30
C ALA A 243 7.42 21.92 12.34
N LYS A 244 8.32 22.81 11.94
CA LYS A 244 9.31 23.44 12.83
C LYS A 244 8.69 24.44 13.79
N ASN A 245 7.92 25.40 13.28
CA ASN A 245 7.49 26.57 14.04
C ASN A 245 6.19 26.32 14.83
N ASP A 246 5.27 25.50 14.30
CA ASP A 246 3.95 25.29 14.88
C ASP A 246 3.88 23.97 15.66
N ALA A 247 4.42 22.88 15.10
CA ALA A 247 4.40 21.55 15.73
C ALA A 247 5.62 21.27 16.63
N GLY A 248 6.66 22.11 16.57
CA GLY A 248 7.88 21.96 17.38
C GLY A 248 8.67 20.68 17.07
N VAL A 249 8.70 20.26 15.80
CA VAL A 249 9.61 19.19 15.33
C VAL A 249 11.03 19.76 15.28
N ARG A 250 11.99 19.09 15.92
CA ARG A 250 13.39 19.52 15.90
C ARG A 250 14.09 18.91 14.69
N PHE A 251 14.85 19.73 13.99
CA PHE A 251 15.65 19.32 12.84
C PHE A 251 17.12 19.39 13.22
N VAL A 252 17.82 18.27 13.09
CA VAL A 252 19.23 18.13 13.48
C VAL A 252 20.04 17.74 12.25
N ARG A 253 20.95 18.62 11.79
CA ARG A 253 21.74 18.35 10.59
C ARG A 253 22.92 17.46 10.91
N SER A 254 22.65 16.18 11.10
CA SER A 254 23.65 15.16 11.35
C SER A 254 23.21 13.82 10.77
N ARG A 255 24.15 13.12 10.11
CA ARG A 255 23.96 11.73 9.71
C ARG A 255 24.41 10.83 10.86
N VAL A 256 23.46 10.15 11.49
CA VAL A 256 23.73 9.24 12.61
C VAL A 256 24.43 7.98 12.11
N ASN A 257 25.63 7.73 12.64
CA ASN A 257 26.48 6.61 12.22
C ASN A 257 26.06 5.26 12.80
N ALA A 258 25.60 5.25 14.05
CA ALA A 258 25.20 4.02 14.75
C ALA A 258 24.20 4.31 15.87
N ILE A 259 23.43 3.28 16.22
CA ILE A 259 22.51 3.29 17.37
C ILE A 259 23.01 2.27 18.40
N GLU A 260 23.02 2.65 19.67
CA GLU A 260 23.46 1.79 20.76
C GLU A 260 22.31 1.61 21.76
N PRO A 261 21.96 0.36 22.16
CA PRO A 261 20.87 0.13 23.09
C PRO A 261 21.33 0.45 24.52
N HIS A 262 20.46 1.09 25.29
CA HIS A 262 20.66 1.25 26.73
C HIS A 262 20.14 0.00 27.45
N VAL A 263 21.06 -0.78 28.02
CA VAL A 263 20.85 -2.18 28.46
C VAL A 263 19.71 -2.33 29.48
N ASP A 264 19.44 -1.29 30.29
CA ASP A 264 18.46 -1.38 31.38
C ASP A 264 17.08 -0.79 31.05
N SER A 265 17.01 0.24 30.19
CA SER A 265 15.73 0.91 29.87
C SER A 265 15.14 0.48 28.52
N GLY A 266 15.95 -0.11 27.64
CA GLY A 266 15.55 -0.39 26.26
C GLY A 266 15.48 0.87 25.38
N ASP A 267 15.93 2.01 25.90
CA ASP A 267 16.05 3.25 25.13
C ASP A 267 17.24 3.15 24.17
N LEU A 268 17.23 4.01 23.17
CA LEU A 268 18.19 4.02 22.08
C LEU A 268 19.08 5.25 22.20
N ARG A 269 20.37 5.03 22.40
CA ARG A 269 21.38 6.09 22.50
C ARG A 269 21.87 6.47 21.12
N LEU A 270 21.78 7.76 20.79
CA LEU A 270 22.30 8.36 19.57
C LEU A 270 23.44 9.33 19.92
N LYS A 271 24.59 9.13 19.27
CA LYS A 271 25.72 10.06 19.31
C LYS A 271 25.86 10.75 17.97
N TYR A 272 25.91 12.08 17.99
CA TYR A 272 25.96 12.87 16.77
C TYR A 272 26.70 14.19 16.99
N ILE A 273 27.05 14.86 15.90
CA ILE A 273 27.62 16.21 15.92
C ILE A 273 26.53 17.15 15.43
N ASN A 274 26.20 18.17 16.22
CA ASN A 274 25.21 19.17 15.82
C ASN A 274 25.81 20.22 14.85
N ASP A 275 24.98 21.14 14.39
CA ASP A 275 25.35 22.17 13.41
C ASP A 275 26.48 23.10 13.90
N GLU A 276 26.65 23.26 15.22
CA GLU A 276 27.76 24.01 15.81
C GLU A 276 29.06 23.20 15.95
N GLY A 277 29.09 21.94 15.50
CA GLY A 277 30.25 21.07 15.60
C GLY A 277 30.46 20.46 16.99
N VAL A 278 29.46 20.52 17.86
CA VAL A 278 29.52 20.02 19.24
C VAL A 278 29.00 18.58 19.28
N PRO A 279 29.77 17.64 19.86
CA PRO A 279 29.27 16.29 20.12
C PRO A 279 28.09 16.32 21.10
N LYS A 280 27.02 15.63 20.73
CA LYS A 280 25.82 15.43 21.55
C LYS A 280 25.55 13.95 21.71
N GLU A 281 24.98 13.63 22.87
CA GLU A 281 24.49 12.30 23.20
C GLU A 281 23.07 12.48 23.75
N GLU A 282 22.11 11.80 23.13
CA GLU A 282 20.70 11.83 23.52
C GLU A 282 20.10 10.43 23.46
N TYR A 283 19.04 10.22 24.24
CA TYR A 283 18.32 8.96 24.39
C TYR A 283 16.90 9.07 23.84
N TYR A 284 16.44 8.02 23.17
CA TYR A 284 15.15 7.98 22.48
C TYR A 284 14.39 6.71 22.86
N ASP A 285 13.08 6.81 23.01
CA ASP A 285 12.21 5.66 23.24
C ASP A 285 12.10 4.78 21.99
N MET A 286 12.14 5.41 20.82
CA MET A 286 11.98 4.77 19.52
C MET A 286 12.79 5.50 18.46
N VAL A 287 13.33 4.73 17.51
CA VAL A 287 13.98 5.27 16.31
C VAL A 287 13.26 4.76 15.06
N VAL A 288 12.88 5.68 14.19
CA VAL A 288 12.24 5.42 12.91
C VAL A 288 13.24 5.61 11.78
N LEU A 289 13.52 4.54 11.04
CA LEU A 289 14.41 4.56 9.88
C LEU A 289 13.62 5.00 8.63
N SER A 290 13.95 6.16 8.09
CA SER A 290 13.37 6.65 6.84
C SER A 290 14.01 5.93 5.65
N VAL A 291 13.51 4.73 5.38
CA VAL A 291 13.96 3.81 4.32
C VAL A 291 13.66 4.33 2.91
N GLY A 292 14.60 4.08 2.00
CA GLY A 292 14.49 4.42 0.58
C GLY A 292 13.53 3.53 -0.21
N LEU A 293 13.38 3.86 -1.49
CA LEU A 293 12.61 3.12 -2.48
C LEU A 293 13.56 2.35 -3.40
N GLU A 294 13.25 1.08 -3.64
CA GLU A 294 13.96 0.16 -4.54
C GLU A 294 12.98 -0.51 -5.49
N THR A 295 13.49 -1.08 -6.59
CA THR A 295 12.68 -1.86 -7.52
C THR A 295 12.67 -3.34 -7.09
N PRO A 296 11.50 -3.97 -6.96
CA PRO A 296 11.41 -5.38 -6.60
C PRO A 296 12.16 -6.30 -7.57
N LYS A 297 12.85 -7.32 -7.06
CA LYS A 297 13.63 -8.27 -7.87
C LYS A 297 12.84 -8.90 -9.02
N HIS A 298 11.61 -9.35 -8.75
CA HIS A 298 10.75 -9.96 -9.77
C HIS A 298 10.37 -8.99 -10.91
N VAL A 299 10.38 -7.67 -10.65
CA VAL A 299 10.15 -6.65 -11.67
C VAL A 299 11.39 -6.50 -12.56
N LEU A 300 12.59 -6.60 -12.00
CA LEU A 300 13.84 -6.60 -12.78
C LEU A 300 13.94 -7.83 -13.67
N GLU A 301 13.58 -9.01 -13.16
CA GLU A 301 13.49 -10.26 -13.93
C GLU A 301 12.47 -10.15 -15.08
N LEU A 302 11.33 -9.52 -14.83
CA LEU A 302 10.34 -9.22 -15.87
C LEU A 302 10.90 -8.24 -16.91
N ALA A 303 11.58 -7.18 -16.48
CA ALA A 303 12.18 -6.21 -17.40
C ALA A 303 13.23 -6.85 -18.31
N GLU A 304 14.05 -7.75 -17.77
CA GLU A 304 15.00 -8.56 -18.54
C GLU A 304 14.29 -9.46 -19.55
N THR A 305 13.26 -10.20 -19.10
CA THR A 305 12.46 -11.10 -19.94
C THR A 305 11.78 -10.35 -21.09
N VAL A 306 11.31 -9.14 -20.83
CA VAL A 306 10.59 -8.29 -21.79
C VAL A 306 11.57 -7.45 -22.64
N GLY A 307 12.85 -7.41 -22.31
CA GLY A 307 13.86 -6.65 -23.08
C GLY A 307 13.76 -5.14 -22.88
N ILE A 308 13.48 -4.69 -21.66
CA ILE A 308 13.46 -3.27 -21.28
C ILE A 308 14.79 -2.93 -20.59
N GLU A 309 15.42 -1.84 -21.02
CA GLU A 309 16.64 -1.34 -20.40
C GLU A 309 16.36 -0.77 -19.01
N ILE A 310 17.25 -1.08 -18.08
CA ILE A 310 17.23 -0.61 -16.70
C ILE A 310 18.42 0.33 -16.47
N THR A 311 18.22 1.37 -15.66
CA THR A 311 19.27 2.31 -15.24
C THR A 311 20.27 1.64 -14.29
N LYS A 312 21.44 2.25 -14.08
CA LYS A 312 22.43 1.76 -13.09
C LYS A 312 21.88 1.65 -11.66
N ASP A 313 20.81 2.38 -11.35
CA ASP A 313 20.17 2.46 -10.05
C ASP A 313 18.92 1.55 -9.98
N ASN A 314 18.77 0.61 -10.92
CA ASN A 314 17.70 -0.40 -10.98
C ASN A 314 16.27 0.15 -11.22
N PHE A 315 16.12 1.28 -11.91
CA PHE A 315 14.82 1.80 -12.36
C PHE A 315 14.65 1.68 -13.88
N ALA A 316 13.41 1.69 -14.39
CA ALA A 316 13.13 1.70 -15.82
C ALA A 316 13.85 2.86 -16.52
N LYS A 317 14.60 2.57 -17.59
CA LYS A 317 15.26 3.62 -18.37
C LYS A 317 14.26 4.28 -19.31
N THR A 318 14.14 5.59 -19.21
CA THR A 318 13.32 6.44 -20.10
C THR A 318 14.19 7.52 -20.74
N ALA A 319 13.66 8.24 -21.72
CA ALA A 319 14.37 9.32 -22.41
C ALA A 319 13.85 10.70 -21.97
N ASP A 320 14.71 11.71 -22.02
CA ASP A 320 14.39 13.08 -21.55
C ASP A 320 13.14 13.69 -22.22
N PHE A 321 12.95 13.42 -23.52
CA PHE A 321 11.80 13.91 -24.30
C PHE A 321 10.65 12.90 -24.40
N ALA A 322 10.80 11.71 -23.79
CA ALA A 322 9.80 10.66 -23.74
C ALA A 322 9.81 9.99 -22.34
N PRO A 323 9.43 10.73 -21.28
CA PRO A 323 9.70 10.34 -19.90
C PRO A 323 8.89 9.13 -19.41
N VAL A 324 7.87 8.72 -20.16
CA VAL A 324 7.00 7.57 -19.88
C VAL A 324 7.19 6.42 -20.88
N GLN A 325 8.09 6.56 -21.85
CA GLN A 325 8.40 5.50 -22.82
C GLN A 325 9.62 4.72 -22.34
N THR A 326 9.54 3.39 -22.38
CA THR A 326 10.68 2.53 -22.11
C THR A 326 11.58 2.42 -23.35
N SER A 327 12.67 1.66 -23.27
CA SER A 327 13.51 1.36 -24.43
C SER A 327 12.84 0.47 -25.49
N ARG A 328 11.69 -0.16 -25.18
CA ARG A 328 10.94 -1.01 -26.10
C ARG A 328 9.67 -0.29 -26.55
N GLU A 329 9.56 -0.06 -27.85
CA GLU A 329 8.39 0.58 -28.45
C GLU A 329 7.10 -0.19 -28.11
N GLY A 330 6.03 0.56 -27.82
CA GLY A 330 4.74 -0.01 -27.37
C GLY A 330 4.68 -0.39 -25.89
N ILE A 331 5.81 -0.32 -25.17
CA ILE A 331 5.86 -0.51 -23.71
C ILE A 331 6.23 0.80 -23.01
N PHE A 332 5.37 1.20 -22.08
CA PHE A 332 5.44 2.44 -21.33
C PHE A 332 5.65 2.14 -19.85
N THR A 333 6.03 3.16 -19.08
CA THR A 333 6.24 3.06 -17.63
C THR A 333 5.77 4.33 -16.94
N CYS A 334 5.38 4.23 -15.67
CA CYS A 334 5.01 5.38 -14.85
C CYS A 334 5.21 5.09 -13.35
N GLY A 335 5.23 6.15 -12.55
CA GLY A 335 5.31 6.05 -11.10
C GLY A 335 6.71 5.64 -10.64
N ALA A 336 6.78 5.01 -9.45
CA ALA A 336 8.05 4.77 -8.78
C ALA A 336 9.01 3.83 -9.55
N PHE A 337 8.51 3.01 -10.48
CA PHE A 337 9.37 2.16 -11.31
C PHE A 337 10.22 2.96 -12.30
N ALA A 338 9.75 4.13 -12.74
CA ALA A 338 10.52 5.08 -13.55
C ALA A 338 11.48 5.94 -12.70
N GLY A 339 11.55 5.71 -11.38
CA GLY A 339 12.41 6.42 -10.45
C GLY A 339 11.67 6.94 -9.21
N PRO A 340 12.35 7.16 -8.08
CA PRO A 340 11.73 7.57 -6.82
C PRO A 340 10.97 8.89 -6.94
N LYS A 341 9.67 8.88 -6.59
CA LYS A 341 8.79 10.04 -6.67
C LYS A 341 7.57 9.93 -5.76
N ASP A 342 6.89 11.04 -5.56
CA ASP A 342 5.68 11.11 -4.74
C ASP A 342 4.41 10.73 -5.51
N ILE A 343 3.28 10.73 -4.79
CA ILE A 343 1.97 10.38 -5.34
C ILE A 343 1.55 11.35 -6.45
N PRO A 344 1.58 12.68 -6.28
CA PRO A 344 1.23 13.62 -7.35
C PRO A 344 2.02 13.39 -8.65
N GLN A 345 3.35 13.22 -8.56
CA GLN A 345 4.17 12.96 -9.74
C GLN A 345 3.82 11.62 -10.39
N SER A 346 3.57 10.58 -9.58
CA SER A 346 3.14 9.27 -10.10
C SER A 346 1.80 9.34 -10.84
N VAL A 347 0.84 10.12 -10.35
CA VAL A 347 -0.47 10.32 -11.00
C VAL A 347 -0.33 11.08 -12.32
N VAL A 348 0.54 12.10 -12.34
CA VAL A 348 0.85 12.85 -13.57
C VAL A 348 1.48 11.93 -14.62
N GLU A 349 2.46 11.11 -14.24
CA GLU A 349 3.07 10.14 -15.16
C GLU A 349 2.09 9.07 -15.63
N GLY A 350 1.18 8.61 -14.76
CA GLY A 350 0.11 7.68 -15.17
C GLY A 350 -0.78 8.28 -16.26
N SER A 351 -1.12 9.57 -16.14
CA SER A 351 -1.88 10.31 -17.14
C SER A 351 -1.09 10.49 -18.44
N ALA A 352 0.21 10.79 -18.34
CA ALA A 352 1.10 10.93 -19.49
C ALA A 352 1.30 9.60 -20.23
N ALA A 353 1.45 8.48 -19.51
CA ALA A 353 1.53 7.15 -20.10
C ALA A 353 0.22 6.79 -20.83
N ALA A 354 -0.94 7.08 -20.23
CA ALA A 354 -2.22 6.87 -20.88
C ALA A 354 -2.37 7.70 -22.18
N ALA A 355 -1.91 8.95 -22.18
CA ALA A 355 -1.91 9.79 -23.38
C ALA A 355 -0.98 9.24 -24.47
N ALA A 356 0.22 8.77 -24.10
CA ALA A 356 1.17 8.19 -25.05
C ALA A 356 0.67 6.86 -25.64
N VAL A 357 0.01 6.03 -24.83
CA VAL A 357 -0.70 4.84 -25.31
C VAL A 357 -1.83 5.21 -26.26
N ALA A 358 -2.63 6.23 -25.93
CA ALA A 358 -3.74 6.66 -26.76
C ALA A 358 -3.28 7.21 -28.12
N ASP A 359 -2.11 7.83 -28.19
CA ASP A 359 -1.49 8.27 -29.44
C ASP A 359 -1.10 7.07 -30.32
N LEU A 360 -0.41 6.07 -29.74
CA LEU A 360 -0.05 4.83 -30.43
C LEU A 360 -1.27 4.07 -30.96
N LEU A 361 -2.34 3.98 -30.15
CA LEU A 361 -3.55 3.22 -30.48
C LEU A 361 -4.61 4.04 -31.22
N ALA A 362 -4.34 5.32 -31.53
CA ALA A 362 -5.29 6.18 -32.23
C ALA A 362 -5.81 5.59 -33.56
N PRO A 363 -4.99 4.91 -34.39
CA PRO A 363 -5.46 4.30 -35.64
C PRO A 363 -6.54 3.22 -35.45
N SER A 364 -6.51 2.48 -34.34
CA SER A 364 -7.46 1.39 -34.03
C SER A 364 -8.60 1.81 -33.11
N ARG A 365 -8.81 3.12 -32.93
CA ARG A 365 -9.88 3.64 -32.08
C ARG A 365 -11.25 3.17 -32.59
N ASN A 366 -12.08 2.67 -31.69
CA ASN A 366 -13.43 2.15 -31.94
C ASN A 366 -13.52 0.81 -32.71
N GLU A 367 -12.41 0.13 -33.00
CA GLU A 367 -12.48 -1.19 -33.67
C GLU A 367 -13.10 -2.28 -32.78
N LEU A 368 -13.03 -2.13 -31.46
CA LEU A 368 -13.55 -3.09 -30.47
C LEU A 368 -14.70 -2.53 -29.61
N THR A 369 -15.26 -1.35 -29.95
CA THR A 369 -16.41 -0.80 -29.21
C THR A 369 -17.66 -1.66 -29.42
N LYS A 370 -18.37 -1.97 -28.33
CA LYS A 370 -19.65 -2.66 -28.34
C LYS A 370 -20.76 -1.69 -27.95
N GLU A 371 -21.89 -1.77 -28.61
CA GLU A 371 -23.09 -1.04 -28.19
C GLU A 371 -23.61 -1.64 -26.88
N GLN A 372 -23.81 -0.79 -25.87
CA GLN A 372 -24.37 -1.22 -24.60
C GLN A 372 -25.88 -1.42 -24.77
N VAL A 373 -26.34 -2.67 -24.69
CA VAL A 373 -27.76 -3.00 -24.73
C VAL A 373 -28.32 -2.87 -23.32
N TRP A 374 -29.13 -1.85 -23.09
CA TRP A 374 -29.89 -1.69 -21.87
C TRP A 374 -31.16 -2.56 -21.92
N PRO A 375 -31.66 -3.05 -20.78
CA PRO A 375 -32.98 -3.66 -20.73
C PRO A 375 -34.03 -2.66 -21.23
N GLU A 376 -35.10 -3.15 -21.87
CA GLU A 376 -36.19 -2.28 -22.34
C GLU A 376 -36.74 -1.47 -21.16
N GLU A 377 -36.80 -0.15 -21.33
CA GLU A 377 -37.41 0.73 -20.36
C GLU A 377 -38.89 0.37 -20.21
N ARG A 378 -39.29 0.05 -18.97
CA ARG A 378 -40.69 -0.19 -18.65
C ARG A 378 -41.40 1.15 -18.44
N ASP A 379 -42.59 1.30 -19.02
CA ASP A 379 -43.45 2.44 -18.70
C ASP A 379 -43.94 2.33 -17.26
N ILE A 380 -43.38 3.18 -16.40
CA ILE A 380 -43.71 3.27 -14.96
C ILE A 380 -44.60 4.47 -14.64
N SER A 381 -45.19 5.14 -15.64
CA SER A 381 -45.99 6.37 -15.45
C SER A 381 -47.23 6.19 -14.55
N THR A 382 -47.68 4.95 -14.36
CA THR A 382 -48.83 4.58 -13.53
C THR A 382 -48.43 3.91 -12.21
N GLU A 383 -47.14 3.74 -11.96
CA GLU A 383 -46.63 3.10 -10.75
C GLU A 383 -46.26 4.14 -9.69
N GLU A 384 -46.49 3.80 -8.44
CA GLU A 384 -45.99 4.60 -7.32
C GLU A 384 -44.44 4.58 -7.33
N PRO A 385 -43.77 5.74 -7.18
CA PRO A 385 -42.32 5.78 -7.13
C PRO A 385 -41.78 4.82 -6.07
N LYS A 386 -40.63 4.21 -6.35
CA LYS A 386 -39.87 3.44 -5.37
C LYS A 386 -38.49 4.05 -5.26
N VAL A 387 -38.21 4.66 -4.12
CA VAL A 387 -36.98 5.39 -3.86
C VAL A 387 -36.07 4.53 -2.99
N GLY A 388 -34.85 4.33 -3.46
CA GLY A 388 -33.74 3.81 -2.65
C GLY A 388 -32.90 4.98 -2.14
N VAL A 389 -32.63 5.02 -0.83
CA VAL A 389 -31.75 6.04 -0.22
C VAL A 389 -30.48 5.36 0.28
N PHE A 390 -29.33 5.78 -0.25
CA PHE A 390 -28.03 5.24 0.12
C PHE A 390 -27.22 6.31 0.85
N VAL A 391 -26.97 6.09 2.14
CA VAL A 391 -26.30 7.07 3.01
C VAL A 391 -24.84 6.67 3.19
N CYS A 392 -23.94 7.43 2.55
CA CYS A 392 -22.50 7.25 2.76
C CYS A 392 -22.11 7.69 4.17
N HIS A 393 -21.32 6.88 4.87
CA HIS A 393 -20.81 7.22 6.21
C HIS A 393 -19.28 7.17 6.32
N CYS A 394 -18.58 7.60 5.28
CA CYS A 394 -17.12 7.53 5.21
C CYS A 394 -16.40 8.44 6.25
N GLY A 395 -15.79 7.80 7.25
CA GLY A 395 -14.80 8.39 8.16
C GLY A 395 -15.25 9.69 8.86
N SER A 396 -14.29 10.54 9.20
CA SER A 396 -14.56 11.86 9.80
C SER A 396 -15.18 12.88 8.84
N ASN A 397 -15.15 12.61 7.52
CA ASN A 397 -15.62 13.57 6.50
C ASN A 397 -17.16 13.69 6.47
N ILE A 398 -17.89 12.59 6.66
CA ILE A 398 -19.36 12.62 6.72
C ILE A 398 -19.84 12.30 8.12
N ALA A 399 -19.46 11.13 8.67
CA ALA A 399 -19.93 10.69 9.99
C ALA A 399 -19.37 11.56 11.14
N GLY A 400 -18.33 12.36 10.89
CA GLY A 400 -17.82 13.36 11.85
C GLY A 400 -18.65 14.65 11.93
N PHE A 401 -19.56 14.88 10.98
CA PHE A 401 -20.39 16.10 10.90
C PHE A 401 -21.89 15.82 10.88
N VAL A 402 -22.30 14.63 10.46
CA VAL A 402 -23.70 14.23 10.29
C VAL A 402 -23.94 12.92 11.03
N ASP A 403 -25.01 12.87 11.82
CA ASP A 403 -25.52 11.62 12.40
C ASP A 403 -26.19 10.79 11.31
N VAL A 404 -25.38 9.93 10.69
CA VAL A 404 -25.80 9.08 9.57
C VAL A 404 -26.85 8.04 9.95
N GLU A 405 -26.92 7.66 11.23
CA GLU A 405 -27.94 6.74 11.75
C GLU A 405 -29.29 7.44 11.80
N ALA A 406 -29.33 8.65 12.37
CA ALA A 406 -30.53 9.46 12.38
C ALA A 406 -31.03 9.80 10.96
N VAL A 407 -30.12 10.01 10.00
CA VAL A 407 -30.47 10.25 8.58
C VAL A 407 -31.10 8.99 7.94
N GLU A 408 -30.55 7.81 8.19
CA GLU A 408 -31.15 6.55 7.72
C GLU A 408 -32.56 6.35 8.28
N GLU A 409 -32.71 6.49 9.60
CA GLU A 409 -33.99 6.32 10.28
C GLU A 409 -35.04 7.31 9.75
N TYR A 410 -34.64 8.58 9.58
CA TYR A 410 -35.53 9.60 9.02
C TYR A 410 -35.89 9.30 7.56
N ALA A 411 -34.92 8.95 6.72
CA ALA A 411 -35.15 8.64 5.31
C ALA A 411 -36.13 7.48 5.14
N ALA A 412 -36.07 6.47 6.00
CA ALA A 412 -36.98 5.32 5.96
C ALA A 412 -38.46 5.68 6.24
N THR A 413 -38.73 6.86 6.82
CA THR A 413 -40.09 7.35 7.05
C THR A 413 -40.68 8.16 5.89
N LEU A 414 -39.86 8.52 4.90
CA LEU A 414 -40.29 9.39 3.82
C LEU A 414 -41.22 8.64 2.85
N PRO A 415 -42.23 9.33 2.27
CA PRO A 415 -43.10 8.72 1.27
C PRO A 415 -42.30 8.11 0.13
N HIS A 416 -42.73 6.93 -0.33
CA HIS A 416 -42.15 6.22 -1.47
C HIS A 416 -40.72 5.66 -1.27
N VAL A 417 -40.13 5.81 -0.08
CA VAL A 417 -38.84 5.19 0.24
C VAL A 417 -39.07 3.73 0.63
N GLU A 418 -38.62 2.83 -0.24
CA GLU A 418 -38.78 1.36 -0.07
C GLU A 418 -37.49 0.70 0.46
N TYR A 419 -36.35 1.39 0.33
CA TYR A 419 -35.06 0.87 0.76
C TYR A 419 -34.18 2.01 1.27
N VAL A 420 -33.57 1.80 2.43
CA VAL A 420 -32.51 2.67 2.95
C VAL A 420 -31.34 1.80 3.36
N GLU A 421 -30.14 2.20 2.94
CA GLU A 421 -28.92 1.52 3.32
C GLU A 421 -27.85 2.54 3.69
N ARG A 422 -27.29 2.39 4.90
CA ARG A 422 -25.98 2.93 5.22
C ARG A 422 -24.88 2.09 4.59
N ASN A 423 -24.10 2.69 3.71
CA ASN A 423 -22.93 2.03 3.11
C ASN A 423 -21.64 2.83 3.34
N LEU A 424 -20.54 2.10 3.48
CA LEU A 424 -19.23 2.69 3.67
C LEU A 424 -18.66 3.00 2.28
N PHE A 425 -18.27 4.26 2.03
CA PHE A 425 -17.65 4.69 0.77
C PHE A 425 -18.51 4.40 -0.47
N SER A 426 -19.68 5.03 -0.59
CA SER A 426 -20.55 4.88 -1.77
C SER A 426 -19.85 5.20 -3.09
N CYS A 427 -18.73 5.96 -3.08
CA CYS A 427 -17.90 6.25 -4.24
C CYS A 427 -16.98 5.10 -4.69
N SER A 428 -16.86 4.03 -3.92
CA SER A 428 -16.06 2.85 -4.29
C SER A 428 -16.76 2.05 -5.39
N GLN A 429 -15.98 1.44 -6.30
CA GLN A 429 -16.54 0.64 -7.40
C GLN A 429 -17.43 -0.50 -6.88
N ASP A 430 -16.99 -1.22 -5.85
CA ASP A 430 -17.76 -2.30 -5.22
C ASP A 430 -19.11 -1.80 -4.66
N ALA A 431 -19.17 -0.57 -4.13
CA ALA A 431 -20.43 0.01 -3.66
C ALA A 431 -21.33 0.43 -4.83
N GLN A 432 -20.77 0.99 -5.91
CA GLN A 432 -21.50 1.35 -7.11
C GLN A 432 -22.12 0.11 -7.78
N GLU A 433 -21.37 -1.00 -7.87
CA GLU A 433 -21.86 -2.27 -8.42
C GLU A 433 -22.96 -2.93 -7.55
N LYS A 434 -23.04 -2.60 -6.25
CA LYS A 434 -24.14 -3.05 -5.39
C LYS A 434 -25.39 -2.18 -5.49
N ILE A 435 -25.21 -0.89 -5.79
CA ILE A 435 -26.30 0.07 -5.94
C ILE A 435 -26.98 -0.11 -7.31
N ALA A 436 -26.19 -0.39 -8.35
CA ALA A 436 -26.65 -0.69 -9.71
C ALA A 436 -27.28 -2.08 -9.80
#